data_AF-A0A4Q6G5E0-F1
#
_entry.id   AF-A0A4Q6G5E0-F1
#
_cell.length_a   1.000
_cell.length_b   1.000
_cell.length_c   1.000
_cell.angle_alpha   90.00
_cell.angle_beta   90.00
_cell.angle_gamma   90.00
#
_symmetry.space_group_name_H-M   'P 1'
#
loop_
_entity.id
_entity.type
_entity.pdbx_description
1 polymer ?
#
loop_
_entity_poly.entity_id
_entity_poly.type
_entity_poly.pdbx_seq_one_letter_code
_entity_poly.pdbx_strand_id
1 'polypeptide(L)'
;LTAEALVPQPQGWVAIGGFIREQLHTSVSVRADADELAPGERVQFLRSANKMIDEGTGPEAENYSQFQPLLDASGRIASLRFVFPPYQVGPYSDGTQTVEVPAAVLRPYIAPEYVELFAP
;
A
#
# COMPACT_ATOMS: atom_id res chain seq x y z
N LEU A 1 3.81 -16.06 8.29
CA LEU A 1 4.61 -14.83 8.34
C LEU A 1 3.66 -13.68 8.62
N THR A 2 3.89 -12.91 9.69
CA THR A 2 3.09 -11.71 9.98
C THR A 2 3.80 -10.46 9.47
N ALA A 3 3.09 -9.33 9.41
CA ALA A 3 3.68 -8.04 9.05
C ALA A 3 4.79 -7.65 10.05
N GLU A 4 4.55 -7.78 11.35
CA GLU A 4 5.51 -7.45 12.41
C GLU A 4 6.78 -8.30 12.34
N ALA A 5 6.63 -9.59 12.02
CA ALA A 5 7.79 -10.46 11.82
C ALA A 5 8.59 -10.07 10.57
N LEU A 6 7.90 -9.64 9.51
CA LEU A 6 8.53 -9.25 8.24
C LEU A 6 9.29 -7.92 8.35
N VAL A 7 8.70 -6.91 9.01
CA VAL A 7 9.27 -5.58 9.23
C VAL A 7 9.23 -5.28 10.73
N PRO A 8 10.32 -5.55 11.46
CA PRO A 8 10.31 -5.54 12.91
C PRO A 8 10.42 -4.14 13.51
N GLN A 9 10.88 -3.14 12.73
CA GLN A 9 11.12 -1.79 13.23
C GLN A 9 10.03 -0.82 12.73
N PRO A 10 9.42 0.00 13.62
CA PRO A 10 8.33 0.92 13.25
C PRO A 10 8.65 1.88 12.11
N GLN A 11 9.91 2.34 11.97
CA GLN A 11 10.26 3.25 10.87
C GLN A 11 10.14 2.59 9.50
N GLY A 12 10.20 1.26 9.43
CA GLY A 12 9.93 0.53 8.18
C GLY A 12 8.50 0.74 7.71
N TRP A 13 7.54 0.68 8.63
CA TRP A 13 6.13 0.93 8.30
C TRP A 13 5.84 2.39 7.98
N VAL A 14 6.59 3.34 8.55
CA VAL A 14 6.52 4.75 8.12
C VAL A 14 6.94 4.90 6.65
N ALA A 15 8.05 4.28 6.25
CA ALA A 15 8.55 4.37 4.88
C ALA A 15 7.66 3.62 3.87
N ILE A 16 7.30 2.38 4.18
CA ILE A 16 6.43 1.54 3.34
C ILE A 16 5.03 2.17 3.23
N GLY A 17 4.47 2.61 4.35
CA GLY A 17 3.18 3.29 4.39
C GLY A 17 3.18 4.60 3.61
N GLY A 18 4.28 5.37 3.66
CA GLY A 18 4.48 6.56 2.84
C GLY A 18 4.41 6.26 1.34
N PHE A 19 5.15 5.25 0.88
CA PHE A 19 5.12 4.82 -0.53
C PHE A 19 3.70 4.38 -0.94
N ILE A 20 3.05 3.55 -0.12
CA ILE A 20 1.70 3.05 -0.40
C ILE A 20 0.69 4.20 -0.48
N ARG A 21 0.74 5.13 0.47
CA ARG A 21 -0.13 6.30 0.53
C ARG A 21 -0.02 7.15 -0.74
N GLU A 22 1.20 7.41 -1.21
CA GLU A 22 1.42 8.17 -2.44
C GLU A 22 0.81 7.49 -3.68
N GLN A 23 0.95 6.16 -3.78
CA GLN A 23 0.35 5.38 -4.87
C GLN A 23 -1.18 5.41 -4.83
N LEU A 24 -1.78 5.27 -3.63
CA LEU A 24 -3.22 5.35 -3.45
C LEU A 24 -3.79 6.73 -3.79
N HIS A 25 -3.14 7.81 -3.33
CA HIS A 25 -3.53 9.18 -3.66
C HIS A 25 -3.46 9.46 -5.18
N THR A 26 -2.43 8.91 -5.83
CA THR A 26 -2.30 8.97 -7.29
C THR A 26 -3.44 8.22 -7.98
N SER A 27 -3.73 7.00 -7.54
CA SER A 27 -4.84 6.18 -8.07
C SER A 27 -6.20 6.87 -7.92
N VAL A 28 -6.48 7.47 -6.74
CA VAL A 28 -7.68 8.27 -6.50
C VAL A 28 -7.78 9.43 -7.49
N SER A 29 -6.69 10.15 -7.72
CA SER A 29 -6.67 11.29 -8.64
C SER A 29 -6.99 10.88 -10.08
N VAL A 30 -6.42 9.75 -10.54
CA VAL A 30 -6.68 9.17 -11.86
C VAL A 30 -8.13 8.71 -12.01
N ARG A 31 -8.71 8.08 -10.97
CA ARG A 31 -10.12 7.67 -11.01
C ARG A 31 -11.06 8.86 -11.08
N ALA A 32 -10.80 9.92 -10.31
CA ALA A 32 -11.58 11.14 -10.38
C ALA A 32 -11.52 11.80 -11.77
N ASP A 33 -10.40 11.67 -12.49
CA ASP A 33 -10.26 12.12 -13.88
C ASP A 33 -11.06 11.22 -14.84
N ALA A 34 -10.94 9.91 -14.69
CA ALA A 34 -11.63 8.93 -15.53
C ALA A 34 -13.16 8.98 -15.41
N ASP A 35 -13.67 9.29 -14.21
CA ASP A 35 -15.10 9.42 -13.93
C ASP A 35 -15.69 10.79 -14.36
N GLU A 36 -14.87 11.67 -14.96
CA GLU A 36 -15.25 13.01 -15.43
C GLU A 36 -16.03 13.85 -14.40
N LEU A 37 -15.69 13.69 -13.12
CA LEU A 37 -16.42 14.31 -12.01
C LEU A 37 -16.43 15.85 -12.15
N ALA A 38 -17.59 16.46 -11.90
CA ALA A 38 -17.69 17.91 -11.88
C ALA A 38 -16.76 18.50 -10.80
N PRO A 39 -16.23 19.73 -10.95
CA PRO A 39 -15.20 20.26 -10.05
C PRO A 39 -15.55 20.20 -8.56
N GLY A 40 -16.81 20.49 -8.18
CA GLY A 40 -17.28 20.41 -6.80
C GLY A 40 -17.33 18.98 -6.26
N GLU A 41 -17.79 18.04 -7.07
CA GLU A 41 -17.87 16.60 -6.72
C GLU A 41 -16.47 16.00 -6.62
N ARG A 42 -15.57 16.37 -7.55
CA ARG A 42 -14.16 16.00 -7.53
C ARG A 42 -13.49 16.41 -6.21
N VAL A 43 -13.64 17.67 -5.80
CA VAL A 43 -13.02 18.16 -4.55
C VAL A 43 -13.53 17.37 -3.34
N GLN A 44 -14.82 17.08 -3.28
CA GLN A 44 -15.38 16.31 -2.17
C GLN A 44 -14.94 14.85 -2.20
N PHE A 45 -14.92 14.22 -3.38
CA PHE A 45 -14.42 12.86 -3.59
C PHE A 45 -12.96 12.73 -3.13
N LEU A 46 -12.08 13.60 -3.63
CA LEU A 46 -10.66 13.61 -3.26
C LEU A 46 -10.48 13.82 -1.75
N ARG A 47 -11.21 14.76 -1.15
CA ARG A 47 -11.12 15.01 0.30
C ARG A 47 -11.49 13.76 1.11
N SER A 48 -12.61 13.12 0.77
CA SER A 48 -13.08 11.92 1.47
C SER A 48 -12.12 10.74 1.28
N ALA A 49 -11.67 10.50 0.04
CA ALA A 49 -10.73 9.43 -0.27
C ALA A 49 -9.39 9.64 0.44
N ASN A 50 -8.84 10.86 0.40
CA ASN A 50 -7.55 11.15 1.04
C ASN A 50 -7.59 10.89 2.55
N LYS A 51 -8.68 11.28 3.21
CA LYS A 51 -8.87 11.02 4.64
C LYS A 51 -8.85 9.51 4.95
N MET A 52 -9.59 8.70 4.18
CA MET A 52 -9.61 7.24 4.38
C MET A 52 -8.25 6.60 4.10
N ILE A 53 -7.53 7.06 3.08
CA ILE A 53 -6.17 6.60 2.79
C ILE A 53 -5.25 6.92 3.97
N ASP A 54 -5.27 8.15 4.48
CA ASP A 54 -4.39 8.57 5.58
C ASP A 54 -4.66 7.74 6.85
N GLU A 55 -5.93 7.50 7.17
CA GLU A 55 -6.35 6.66 8.30
C GLU A 55 -5.98 5.18 8.10
N GLY A 56 -6.21 4.62 6.91
CA GLY A 56 -5.99 3.21 6.59
C GLY A 56 -4.53 2.83 6.28
N THR A 57 -3.64 3.83 6.18
CA THR A 57 -2.19 3.66 5.94
C THR A 57 -1.34 4.22 7.09
N GLY A 58 -1.85 4.19 8.33
CA GLY A 58 -1.08 4.51 9.52
C GLY A 58 0.17 3.63 9.68
N PRO A 59 1.11 3.98 10.57
CA PRO A 59 2.37 3.26 10.76
C PRO A 59 2.22 1.89 11.45
N GLU A 60 1.02 1.50 11.85
CA GLU A 60 0.75 0.22 12.50
C GLU A 60 0.85 -0.93 11.49
N ALA A 61 1.61 -1.97 11.82
CA ALA A 61 1.81 -3.14 10.96
C ALA A 61 0.49 -3.86 10.61
N GLU A 62 -0.52 -3.77 11.48
CA GLU A 62 -1.86 -4.36 11.28
C GLU A 62 -2.54 -3.81 10.02
N ASN A 63 -2.32 -2.54 9.68
CA ASN A 63 -2.83 -1.92 8.45
C ASN A 63 -2.31 -2.61 7.17
N TYR A 64 -1.23 -3.38 7.30
CA TYR A 64 -0.53 -4.05 6.20
C TYR A 64 -0.52 -5.56 6.34
N SER A 65 -1.43 -6.13 7.14
CA SER A 65 -1.49 -7.57 7.45
C SER A 65 -1.81 -8.46 6.24
N GLN A 66 -2.45 -7.92 5.20
CA GLN A 66 -2.76 -8.66 3.98
C GLN A 66 -1.78 -8.29 2.87
N PHE A 67 -0.89 -9.21 2.53
CA PHE A 67 0.03 -9.06 1.41
C PHE A 67 0.34 -10.37 0.72
N GLN A 68 0.76 -10.29 -0.53
CA GLN A 68 1.13 -11.43 -1.36
C GLN A 68 2.50 -11.18 -2.01
N PRO A 69 3.42 -12.17 -2.00
CA PRO A 69 4.67 -12.06 -2.73
C PRO A 69 4.45 -12.20 -4.23
N LEU A 70 5.11 -11.34 -5.00
CA LEU A 70 5.23 -11.45 -6.44
C LEU A 70 6.67 -11.80 -6.78
N LEU A 71 6.87 -12.96 -7.41
CA LEU A 71 8.20 -13.50 -7.68
C LEU A 71 8.71 -13.07 -9.06
N ASP A 72 10.01 -12.84 -9.17
CA ASP A 72 10.70 -12.72 -10.46
C ASP A 72 10.96 -14.10 -11.10
N ALA A 73 11.57 -14.10 -12.29
CA ALA A 73 11.96 -15.32 -13.00
C ALA A 73 12.99 -16.18 -12.26
N SER A 74 13.68 -15.64 -11.25
CA SER A 74 14.63 -16.37 -10.39
C SER A 74 13.95 -16.99 -9.15
N GLY A 75 12.65 -16.76 -8.96
CA GLY A 75 11.90 -17.24 -7.80
C GLY A 75 12.09 -16.36 -6.55
N ARG A 76 12.67 -15.17 -6.68
CA ARG A 76 12.83 -14.20 -5.57
C ARG A 76 11.69 -13.19 -5.57
N ILE A 77 11.35 -12.67 -4.40
CA ILE A 77 10.30 -11.67 -4.23
C ILE A 77 10.76 -10.35 -4.88
N ALA A 78 10.14 -9.99 -6.00
CA ALA A 78 10.36 -8.74 -6.71
C ALA A 78 9.54 -7.59 -6.12
N SER A 79 8.36 -7.90 -5.58
CA SER A 79 7.50 -6.95 -4.89
C SER A 79 6.56 -7.67 -3.92
N LEU A 80 6.03 -6.92 -2.95
CA LEU A 80 4.86 -7.35 -2.17
C LEU A 80 3.65 -6.57 -2.64
N ARG A 81 2.57 -7.27 -2.96
CA ARG A 81 1.26 -6.67 -3.19
C ARG A 81 0.52 -6.58 -1.86
N PHE A 82 0.40 -5.37 -1.31
CA PHE A 82 -0.46 -5.10 -0.17
C PHE A 82 -1.91 -5.00 -0.62
N VAL A 83 -2.81 -5.56 0.17
CA VAL A 83 -4.24 -5.69 -0.13
C VAL A 83 -5.02 -4.94 0.95
N PHE A 84 -5.84 -3.98 0.51
CA PHE A 84 -6.67 -3.15 1.37
C PHE A 84 -8.14 -3.49 1.12
N PRO A 85 -8.83 -4.22 2.02
CA PRO A 85 -10.25 -4.50 1.89
C PRO A 85 -11.11 -3.22 1.81
N PRO A 86 -12.35 -3.34 1.33
CA PRO A 86 -13.33 -2.27 1.36
C PRO A 86 -13.41 -1.57 2.73
N TYR A 87 -13.60 -0.26 2.72
CA TYR A 87 -13.61 0.63 3.89
C TYR A 87 -12.26 0.93 4.55
N GLN A 88 -11.18 0.21 4.23
CA GLN A 88 -9.89 0.52 4.83
C GLN A 88 -9.27 1.81 4.25
N VAL A 89 -9.15 1.90 2.92
CA VAL A 89 -8.53 3.05 2.23
C VAL A 89 -9.45 3.72 1.22
N GLY A 90 -10.73 3.35 1.23
CA GLY A 90 -11.74 3.86 0.32
C GLY A 90 -13.11 3.26 0.62
N PRO A 91 -14.20 3.84 0.09
CA PRO A 91 -15.56 3.34 0.30
C PRO A 91 -15.76 1.95 -0.30
N TYR A 92 -16.86 1.28 0.06
CA TYR A 92 -17.18 -0.04 -0.49
C TYR A 92 -17.27 -0.10 -2.01
N SER A 93 -17.75 0.99 -2.64
CA SER A 93 -17.84 1.11 -4.10
C SER A 93 -16.49 0.96 -4.81
N ASP A 94 -15.39 1.27 -4.12
CA ASP A 94 -14.04 1.14 -4.67
C ASP A 94 -13.55 -0.30 -4.66
N GLY A 95 -14.25 -1.19 -3.95
CA GLY A 95 -13.83 -2.58 -3.76
C GLY A 95 -12.49 -2.68 -3.03
N THR A 96 -11.80 -3.81 -3.25
CA THR A 96 -10.46 -4.03 -2.73
C THR A 96 -9.45 -3.20 -3.51
N GLN A 97 -8.60 -2.45 -2.79
CA GLN A 97 -7.47 -1.72 -3.37
C GLN A 97 -6.19 -2.52 -3.16
N THR A 98 -5.24 -2.41 -4.07
CA THR A 98 -3.94 -3.07 -3.95
C THR A 98 -2.80 -2.16 -4.35
N VAL A 99 -1.67 -2.24 -3.66
CA VAL A 99 -0.44 -1.54 -4.03
C VAL A 99 0.73 -2.51 -4.04
N GLU A 100 1.51 -2.49 -5.12
CA GLU A 100 2.74 -3.27 -5.22
C GLU A 100 3.92 -2.41 -4.78
N VAL A 101 4.63 -2.89 -3.75
CA VAL A 101 5.83 -2.23 -3.21
C VAL A 101 7.04 -3.02 -3.69
N PRO A 102 7.95 -2.41 -4.47
CA PRO A 102 9.14 -3.09 -4.97
C PRO A 102 10.08 -3.57 -3.86
N ALA A 103 10.80 -4.66 -4.12
CA ALA A 103 11.84 -5.18 -3.23
C ALA A 103 12.85 -4.10 -2.84
N ALA A 104 13.27 -3.24 -3.77
CA ALA A 104 14.19 -2.13 -3.49
C ALA A 104 13.69 -1.16 -2.38
N VAL A 105 12.37 -0.97 -2.25
CA VAL A 105 11.76 -0.14 -1.19
C VAL A 105 11.65 -0.93 0.11
N LEU A 106 11.36 -2.23 0.04
CA LEU A 106 11.14 -3.08 1.20
C LEU A 106 12.46 -3.44 1.90
N ARG A 107 13.47 -3.89 1.15
CA ARG A 107 14.71 -4.52 1.65
C ARG A 107 15.39 -3.79 2.82
N PRO A 108 15.50 -2.45 2.86
CA PRO A 108 16.12 -1.76 3.98
C PRO A 108 15.44 -2.00 5.33
N TYR A 109 14.19 -2.45 5.32
CA TYR A 109 13.33 -2.58 6.49
C TYR A 109 12.93 -4.03 6.81
N ILE A 110 13.22 -4.97 5.91
CA ILE A 110 12.93 -6.39 6.09
C ILE A 110 13.81 -6.98 7.18
N ALA A 111 13.25 -7.87 8.01
CA ALA A 111 14.02 -8.59 9.01
C ALA A 111 15.18 -9.37 8.36
N PRO A 112 16.38 -9.42 8.97
CA PRO A 112 17.55 -10.07 8.38
C PRO A 112 17.32 -11.52 7.95
N GLU A 113 16.45 -12.26 8.64
CA GLU A 113 16.10 -13.65 8.33
C GLU A 113 15.29 -13.82 7.03
N TYR A 114 14.63 -12.76 6.53
CA TYR A 114 13.81 -12.81 5.32
C TYR A 114 14.42 -12.04 4.14
N VAL A 115 15.47 -11.24 4.34
CA VAL A 115 15.99 -10.32 3.30
C VAL A 115 16.48 -11.05 2.05
N GLU A 116 17.03 -12.25 2.19
CA GLU A 116 17.53 -13.08 1.08
C GLU A 116 16.41 -13.66 0.19
N LEU A 117 15.15 -13.60 0.65
CA LEU A 117 13.99 -13.96 -0.17
C LEU A 117 13.69 -12.89 -1.23
N PHE A 118 14.18 -11.67 -1.05
CA PHE A 118 13.90 -10.53 -1.93
C PHE A 118 14.94 -10.39 -3.04
N ALA A 119 14.48 -10.00 -4.23
CA ALA A 119 15.35 -9.66 -5.34
C ALA A 119 16.20 -8.42 -4.99
N PRO A 120 17.49 -8.38 -5.39
CA PRO A 120 18.42 -7.34 -4.99
C PRO A 120 18.04 -5.94 -5.49
#